data_AF-A0ABD3DE48-F1
#
_entry.id   AF-A0ABD3DE48-F1
#
_cell.length_a   1.000
_cell.length_b   1.000
_cell.length_c   1.000
_cell.angle_alpha   90.00
_cell.angle_beta   90.00
_cell.angle_gamma   90.00
#
_symmetry.space_group_name_H-M   'P 1'
#
loop_
_entity.id
_entity.type
_entity.pdbx_description
1 polymer ?
#
loop_
_entity_poly.entity_id
_entity_poly.type
_entity_poly.pdbx_seq_one_letter_code
_entity_poly.pdbx_strand_id
1 'polypeptide(L)'
;MAVISSLQTNPHSSNIYTVNVKPTPPSLLFLRRHLYRIPRSRRRNTPNGGGYLVVRSYMEESNTFSGIANKIIGSLPVIGLVVRIFSDEGGVGRDVIDFAEFRRRVGNKCSVNDSRALFELQDRRGKAGDPLYVLLCCWVAAVGAGLLKSEDILEGVLRLRISNDIEFEEENFIAMMKESIEKREKLNVPLPTIPMEVRAEKALEAIYVCSFGQDFIEEEDEELLSVILNSVFPTVGKAKIESIVKEKAKRVADGTDEIKIPEPKPLPKEAVQMQMKDLQFLQKGGDRNTT
;
A
#
# COMPACT_ATOMS: atom_id res chain seq x y z
N MET A 1 22.96 -59.59 9.88
CA MET A 1 22.64 -59.68 11.32
C MET A 1 23.95 -59.51 12.09
N ALA A 2 24.12 -58.39 12.79
CA ALA A 2 25.12 -58.25 13.83
C ALA A 2 24.57 -57.28 14.87
N VAL A 3 24.69 -57.69 16.12
CA VAL A 3 23.97 -57.22 17.30
C VAL A 3 24.83 -56.18 18.05
N ILE A 4 24.20 -55.03 18.29
CA ILE A 4 24.11 -54.23 19.53
C ILE A 4 25.40 -53.89 20.31
N SER A 5 25.64 -52.57 20.35
CA SER A 5 26.00 -51.68 21.47
C SER A 5 26.74 -52.19 22.70
N SER A 6 27.73 -51.40 23.14
CA SER A 6 27.58 -50.60 24.38
C SER A 6 28.74 -49.62 24.56
N LEU A 7 28.46 -48.33 24.63
CA LEU A 7 29.27 -47.34 25.35
C LEU A 7 28.33 -46.23 25.86
N GLN A 8 27.77 -46.45 27.04
CA GLN A 8 27.36 -45.44 28.02
C GLN A 8 28.42 -45.52 29.14
N THR A 9 28.89 -44.49 29.84
CA THR A 9 28.23 -43.34 30.48
C THR A 9 29.28 -42.25 30.81
N ASN A 10 29.01 -40.99 30.43
CA ASN A 10 28.88 -39.75 31.24
C ASN A 10 29.69 -39.52 32.56
N PRO A 11 29.70 -38.31 33.15
CA PRO A 11 30.65 -37.20 32.92
C PRO A 11 31.38 -36.74 34.22
N HIS A 12 32.49 -36.00 34.09
CA HIS A 12 32.89 -34.83 34.92
C HIS A 12 34.39 -34.54 34.77
N SER A 13 34.74 -33.33 34.31
CA SER A 13 35.78 -32.46 34.91
C SER A 13 36.10 -31.28 33.97
N SER A 14 35.78 -30.08 34.46
CA SER A 14 36.30 -28.72 34.18
C SER A 14 37.07 -28.41 32.88
N ASN A 15 36.63 -27.37 32.16
CA ASN A 15 37.39 -26.12 32.10
C ASN A 15 36.55 -24.94 31.58
N ILE A 16 36.50 -23.90 32.41
CA ILE A 16 35.86 -22.60 32.18
C ILE A 16 36.82 -21.78 31.32
N TYR A 17 36.38 -21.34 30.14
CA TYR A 17 37.04 -20.27 29.40
C TYR A 17 36.18 -19.00 29.49
N THR A 18 36.59 -18.12 30.40
CA THR A 18 36.21 -16.72 30.51
C THR A 18 36.67 -15.95 29.27
N VAL A 19 35.72 -15.45 28.46
CA VAL A 19 36.00 -14.42 27.45
C VAL A 19 35.70 -13.06 28.08
N ASN A 20 36.77 -12.27 28.20
CA ASN A 20 36.85 -11.00 28.89
C ASN A 20 36.37 -9.87 27.94
N VAL A 21 35.14 -9.38 28.13
CA VAL A 21 34.60 -8.20 27.44
C VAL A 21 34.98 -6.96 28.24
N LYS A 22 35.80 -6.08 27.65
CA LYS A 22 36.08 -4.74 28.21
C LYS A 22 34.89 -3.81 27.97
N PRO A 23 34.41 -3.07 29.00
CA PRO A 23 33.37 -2.05 28.87
C PRO A 23 34.00 -0.66 28.69
N THR A 24 33.42 0.16 27.81
CA THR A 24 33.68 1.61 27.74
C THR A 24 32.36 2.40 27.72
N PRO A 25 32.35 3.64 28.26
CA PRO A 25 31.26 4.16 29.09
C PRO A 25 30.29 5.12 28.39
N PRO A 26 29.20 5.53 29.07
CA PRO A 26 28.10 6.31 28.51
C PRO A 26 28.29 7.83 28.73
N SER A 27 27.94 8.66 27.75
CA SER A 27 27.65 10.08 28.03
C SER A 27 26.85 10.78 26.92
N LEU A 28 25.67 11.24 27.34
CA LEU A 28 25.06 12.55 27.05
C LEU A 28 24.63 12.88 25.61
N LEU A 29 23.35 12.62 25.30
CA LEU A 29 22.44 13.61 24.70
C LEU A 29 20.98 13.32 25.10
N PHE A 30 20.66 13.55 26.37
CA PHE A 30 19.39 14.21 26.68
C PHE A 30 19.52 15.62 26.11
N LEU A 31 18.74 15.96 25.08
CA LEU A 31 18.21 17.30 24.72
C LEU A 31 17.82 17.35 23.23
N ARG A 32 16.57 17.00 22.90
CA ARG A 32 15.69 17.77 21.98
C ARG A 32 14.35 17.06 21.78
N ARG A 33 13.56 17.02 22.84
CA ARG A 33 12.11 17.21 22.70
C ARG A 33 11.91 18.72 22.50
N HIS A 34 10.99 19.09 21.61
CA HIS A 34 10.72 20.45 21.09
C HIS A 34 11.54 20.85 19.87
N LEU A 35 10.98 20.63 18.69
CA LEU A 35 10.54 21.69 17.75
C LEU A 35 9.99 21.06 16.45
N TYR A 36 8.81 20.46 16.52
CA TYR A 36 7.87 20.48 15.37
C TYR A 36 6.53 20.96 15.91
N ARG A 37 6.49 22.28 16.11
CA ARG A 37 5.26 23.03 16.38
C ARG A 37 4.54 23.15 15.05
N ILE A 38 3.51 22.32 14.88
CA ILE A 38 2.50 22.42 13.83
C ILE A 38 2.04 23.89 13.76
N PRO A 39 2.14 24.57 12.60
CA PRO A 39 1.47 25.85 12.43
C PRO A 39 -0.04 25.59 12.45
N ARG A 40 -0.69 25.95 13.56
CA ARG A 40 -2.14 26.22 13.61
C ARG A 40 -2.41 27.37 12.64
N SER A 41 -2.87 27.06 11.43
CA SER A 41 -3.40 28.07 10.53
C SER A 41 -4.65 28.68 11.16
N ARG A 42 -4.53 29.96 11.47
CA ARG A 42 -5.56 30.80 12.09
C ARG A 42 -6.51 31.24 10.97
N ARG A 43 -7.79 30.86 11.09
CA ARG A 43 -8.90 31.39 10.28
C ARG A 43 -8.78 32.91 10.11
N ARG A 44 -8.80 33.37 8.86
CA ARG A 44 -9.32 34.69 8.49
C ARG A 44 -10.59 34.47 7.67
N ASN A 45 -11.70 34.88 8.25
CA ASN A 45 -12.96 35.09 7.56
C ASN A 45 -12.86 36.37 6.72
N THR A 46 -13.25 36.30 5.45
CA THR A 46 -14.02 37.34 4.76
C THR A 46 -14.78 36.70 3.59
N PRO A 47 -15.96 37.24 3.22
CA PRO A 47 -17.07 36.46 2.69
C PRO A 47 -17.35 36.72 1.20
N ASN A 48 -18.28 35.92 0.68
CA ASN A 48 -19.00 36.02 -0.60
C ASN A 48 -18.42 35.25 -1.80
N GLY A 49 -19.30 34.40 -2.36
CA GLY A 49 -19.14 33.75 -3.65
C GLY A 49 -19.58 32.30 -3.57
N GLY A 50 -20.88 32.05 -3.71
CA GLY A 50 -21.48 30.72 -3.67
C GLY A 50 -20.80 29.76 -4.65
N GLY A 51 -20.35 28.63 -4.12
CA GLY A 51 -19.87 27.50 -4.87
C GLY A 51 -20.01 26.29 -3.99
N TYR A 52 -21.04 25.48 -4.25
CA TYR A 52 -21.19 24.17 -3.62
C TYR A 52 -19.91 23.37 -3.90
N LEU A 53 -19.08 23.17 -2.88
CA LEU A 53 -17.93 22.26 -2.93
C LEU A 53 -18.50 20.85 -2.99
N VAL A 54 -18.73 20.36 -4.21
CA VAL A 54 -19.02 18.95 -4.46
C VAL A 54 -17.77 18.18 -4.04
N VAL A 55 -17.89 17.45 -2.93
CA VAL A 55 -16.88 16.51 -2.45
C VAL A 55 -16.84 15.36 -3.44
N ARG A 56 -15.96 15.48 -4.44
CA ARG A 56 -15.68 14.44 -5.43
C ARG A 56 -15.00 13.27 -4.73
N SER A 57 -15.81 12.28 -4.36
CA SER A 57 -15.37 10.97 -3.89
C SER A 57 -15.21 10.03 -5.08
N TYR A 58 -14.64 8.85 -4.81
CA TYR A 58 -14.37 7.68 -5.67
C TYR A 58 -15.33 7.37 -6.87
N MET A 59 -16.47 8.04 -7.01
CA MET A 59 -17.53 7.73 -7.96
C MET A 59 -17.79 8.77 -9.08
N GLU A 60 -17.06 9.88 -9.19
CA GLU A 60 -17.31 10.84 -10.30
C GLU A 60 -16.51 10.53 -11.58
N GLU A 61 -16.56 9.29 -12.04
CA GLU A 61 -16.34 8.97 -13.46
C GLU A 61 -17.58 8.27 -13.97
N SER A 62 -18.66 9.03 -14.09
CA SER A 62 -19.78 8.67 -14.93
C SER A 62 -19.36 8.89 -16.38
N ASN A 63 -18.76 7.87 -17.01
CA ASN A 63 -18.89 7.55 -18.43
C ASN A 63 -18.24 6.19 -18.73
N THR A 64 -19.11 5.20 -18.97
CA THR A 64 -18.87 3.82 -19.50
C THR A 64 -19.30 2.70 -18.54
N PHE A 65 -20.54 2.78 -18.06
CA PHE A 65 -21.27 1.63 -17.52
C PHE A 65 -22.46 1.30 -18.44
N SER A 66 -22.20 0.80 -19.65
CA SER A 66 -23.23 0.15 -20.49
C SER A 66 -23.10 -1.37 -20.42
N GLY A 67 -23.55 -1.96 -19.31
CA GLY A 67 -23.61 -3.43 -19.24
C GLY A 67 -23.96 -4.08 -17.91
N ILE A 68 -24.22 -3.33 -16.83
CA ILE A 68 -24.57 -3.93 -15.54
C ILE A 68 -26.08 -3.85 -15.33
N ALA A 69 -26.80 -4.81 -15.91
CA ALA A 69 -28.22 -5.02 -15.65
C ALA A 69 -28.44 -6.36 -14.92
N ASN A 70 -28.78 -6.25 -13.64
CA ASN A 70 -29.64 -7.11 -12.81
C ASN A 70 -29.61 -8.64 -12.99
N LYS A 71 -28.98 -9.31 -12.03
CA LYS A 71 -29.53 -10.54 -11.42
C LYS A 71 -28.92 -10.79 -10.04
N ILE A 72 -29.53 -10.23 -8.98
CA ILE A 72 -29.30 -10.68 -7.60
C ILE A 72 -30.68 -10.87 -6.96
N ILE A 73 -31.31 -12.00 -7.27
CA ILE A 73 -32.38 -12.57 -6.45
C ILE A 73 -31.95 -14.01 -6.19
N GLY A 74 -31.50 -14.25 -4.96
CA GLY A 74 -31.38 -15.57 -4.36
C GLY A 74 -30.10 -16.35 -4.70
N SER A 75 -29.03 -16.13 -3.94
CA SER A 75 -28.08 -17.21 -3.60
C SER A 75 -27.15 -16.83 -2.44
N LEU A 76 -27.43 -17.44 -1.28
CA LEU A 76 -26.49 -17.89 -0.23
C LEU A 76 -25.54 -16.88 0.46
N PRO A 77 -25.11 -17.19 1.71
CA PRO A 77 -24.27 -16.32 2.52
C PRO A 77 -22.81 -16.35 2.04
N VAL A 78 -22.54 -15.83 0.85
CA VAL A 78 -21.18 -15.56 0.34
C VAL A 78 -20.54 -14.36 1.07
N ILE A 79 -21.36 -13.58 1.77
CA ILE A 79 -20.96 -12.51 2.68
C ILE A 79 -19.99 -13.04 3.76
N GLY A 80 -20.09 -14.31 4.18
CA GLY A 80 -19.24 -14.88 5.26
C GLY A 80 -17.75 -15.02 4.94
N LEU A 81 -17.34 -15.06 3.67
CA LEU A 81 -15.93 -15.19 3.27
C LEU A 81 -15.25 -13.83 3.06
N VAL A 82 -16.01 -12.81 2.62
CA VAL A 82 -15.60 -11.40 2.56
C VAL A 82 -15.54 -10.79 3.95
N VAL A 83 -16.53 -11.08 4.80
CA VAL A 83 -16.56 -10.66 6.21
C VAL A 83 -15.33 -11.18 6.97
N ARG A 84 -14.80 -12.37 6.65
CA ARG A 84 -13.56 -12.85 7.30
C ARG A 84 -12.27 -12.19 6.81
N ILE A 85 -12.26 -11.57 5.63
CA ILE A 85 -11.11 -10.76 5.17
C ILE A 85 -11.30 -9.30 5.59
N PHE A 86 -12.54 -8.79 5.66
CA PHE A 86 -12.88 -7.37 5.72
C PHE A 86 -13.99 -6.97 6.71
N SER A 87 -14.39 -7.80 7.66
CA SER A 87 -15.34 -7.43 8.74
C SER A 87 -14.85 -7.87 10.12
N ASP A 88 -14.73 -6.86 10.98
CA ASP A 88 -14.98 -6.74 12.43
C ASP A 88 -14.62 -7.84 13.45
N GLU A 89 -13.97 -8.93 13.09
CA GLU A 89 -13.32 -9.83 14.06
C GLU A 89 -11.83 -10.06 13.77
N GLY A 90 -11.11 -8.95 13.60
CA GLY A 90 -9.65 -8.98 13.64
C GLY A 90 -9.09 -7.57 13.58
N GLY A 91 -8.78 -7.05 14.77
CA GLY A 91 -8.34 -5.70 15.07
C GLY A 91 -8.87 -5.32 16.46
N VAL A 92 -7.99 -4.90 17.38
CA VAL A 92 -8.43 -4.50 18.73
C VAL A 92 -9.08 -3.11 18.61
N GLY A 93 -10.39 -3.06 18.39
CA GLY A 93 -11.16 -1.82 18.23
C GLY A 93 -11.61 -1.61 16.78
N ARG A 94 -12.38 -0.55 16.53
CA ARG A 94 -12.91 -0.14 15.21
C ARG A 94 -11.82 0.30 14.20
N ASP A 95 -10.65 -0.28 14.28
CA ASP A 95 -9.48 0.10 13.53
C ASP A 95 -9.44 -0.59 12.17
N VAL A 96 -9.02 0.18 11.18
CA VAL A 96 -8.73 -0.26 9.82
C VAL A 96 -7.69 -1.38 9.86
N ILE A 97 -7.91 -2.47 9.11
CA ILE A 97 -6.95 -3.57 9.00
C ILE A 97 -5.59 -3.01 8.56
N ASP A 98 -4.56 -3.23 9.37
CA ASP A 98 -3.21 -2.80 9.04
C ASP A 98 -2.62 -3.64 7.90
N PHE A 99 -1.55 -3.13 7.28
CA PHE A 99 -0.96 -3.81 6.13
C PHE A 99 -0.31 -5.14 6.51
N ALA A 100 0.27 -5.25 7.72
CA ALA A 100 0.87 -6.48 8.21
C ALA A 100 -0.15 -7.62 8.34
N GLU A 101 -1.32 -7.33 8.90
CA GLU A 101 -2.43 -8.25 9.04
C GLU A 101 -3.03 -8.58 7.68
N PHE A 102 -3.20 -7.59 6.80
CA PHE A 102 -3.64 -7.84 5.43
C PHE A 102 -2.73 -8.85 4.72
N ARG A 103 -1.40 -8.61 4.75
CA ARG A 103 -0.42 -9.53 4.18
C ARG A 103 -0.50 -10.91 4.79
N ARG A 104 -0.66 -11.01 6.12
CA ARG A 104 -0.84 -12.30 6.80
C ARG A 104 -2.09 -13.03 6.33
N ARG A 105 -3.21 -12.32 6.18
CA ARG A 105 -4.49 -12.88 5.74
C ARG A 105 -4.43 -13.36 4.28
N VAL A 106 -3.81 -12.58 3.40
CA VAL A 106 -3.58 -12.97 1.99
C VAL A 106 -2.63 -14.16 1.92
N GLY A 107 -1.48 -14.09 2.59
CA GLY A 107 -0.47 -15.16 2.60
C GLY A 107 -1.01 -16.51 3.12
N ASN A 108 -1.89 -16.50 4.13
CA ASN A 108 -2.53 -17.72 4.63
C ASN A 108 -3.52 -18.35 3.64
N LYS A 109 -4.00 -17.59 2.65
CA LYS A 109 -5.00 -18.03 1.67
C LYS A 109 -4.41 -18.28 0.28
N CYS A 110 -3.24 -17.70 -0.02
CA CYS A 110 -2.55 -17.92 -1.28
C CYS A 110 -2.07 -19.37 -1.40
N SER A 111 -2.35 -19.97 -2.55
CA SER A 111 -1.69 -21.20 -2.98
C SER A 111 -0.24 -20.92 -3.40
N VAL A 112 0.53 -21.99 -3.60
CA VAL A 112 1.91 -21.89 -4.11
C VAL A 112 1.92 -21.17 -5.47
N ASN A 113 0.95 -21.46 -6.34
CA ASN A 113 0.83 -20.82 -7.65
C ASN A 113 0.51 -19.32 -7.53
N ASP A 114 -0.33 -18.93 -6.56
CA ASP A 114 -0.66 -17.52 -6.35
C ASP A 114 0.56 -16.73 -5.85
N SER A 115 1.32 -17.31 -4.91
CA SER A 115 2.56 -16.70 -4.42
C SER A 115 3.63 -16.62 -5.50
N ARG A 116 3.70 -17.62 -6.38
CA ARG A 116 4.63 -17.66 -7.51
C ARG A 116 4.37 -16.54 -8.50
N ALA A 117 3.10 -16.24 -8.78
CA ALA A 117 2.74 -15.16 -9.70
C ALA A 117 3.27 -13.78 -9.25
N LEU A 118 3.32 -13.52 -7.93
CA LEU A 118 3.91 -12.29 -7.39
C LEU A 118 5.41 -12.18 -7.69
N PHE A 119 6.16 -13.27 -7.54
CA PHE A 119 7.60 -13.29 -7.83
C PHE A 119 7.89 -13.28 -9.32
N GLU A 120 7.07 -13.94 -10.14
CA GLU A 120 7.21 -13.88 -11.61
C GLU A 120 6.93 -12.47 -12.16
N LEU A 121 5.98 -11.75 -11.55
CA LEU A 121 5.76 -10.33 -11.87
C LEU A 121 6.97 -9.48 -11.47
N GLN A 122 7.60 -9.77 -10.32
CA GLN A 122 8.84 -9.13 -9.90
C GLN A 122 10.00 -9.40 -10.87
N ASP A 123 10.16 -10.64 -11.34
CA ASP A 123 11.21 -10.99 -12.30
C ASP A 123 11.05 -10.21 -13.62
N ARG A 124 9.80 -9.96 -14.04
CA ARG A 124 9.48 -9.20 -15.26
C ARG A 124 9.63 -7.70 -15.09
N ARG A 125 9.16 -7.15 -13.97
CA ARG A 125 9.05 -5.68 -13.74
C ARG A 125 10.13 -5.13 -12.81
N GLY A 126 11.05 -5.98 -12.37
CA GLY A 126 12.14 -5.63 -11.46
C GLY A 126 11.62 -5.17 -10.11
N LYS A 127 12.30 -4.16 -9.52
CA LYS A 127 11.94 -3.64 -8.19
C LYS A 127 10.52 -3.06 -8.13
N ALA A 128 10.01 -2.52 -9.22
CA ALA A 128 8.66 -1.97 -9.29
C ALA A 128 7.58 -3.07 -9.20
N GLY A 129 7.91 -4.31 -9.55
CA GLY A 129 7.07 -5.49 -9.38
C GLY A 129 7.25 -6.21 -8.04
N ASP A 130 7.91 -5.60 -7.05
CA ASP A 130 8.12 -6.21 -5.73
C ASP A 130 6.78 -6.67 -5.12
N PRO A 131 6.68 -7.93 -4.63
CA PRO A 131 5.45 -8.45 -4.06
C PRO A 131 4.85 -7.56 -2.96
N LEU A 132 5.68 -6.88 -2.17
CA LEU A 132 5.19 -5.99 -1.12
C LEU A 132 4.53 -4.74 -1.70
N TYR A 133 5.03 -4.20 -2.81
CA TYR A 133 4.43 -3.02 -3.46
C TYR A 133 3.09 -3.40 -4.10
N VAL A 134 3.03 -4.55 -4.74
CA VAL A 134 1.80 -5.10 -5.33
C VAL A 134 0.74 -5.35 -4.24
N LEU A 135 1.15 -5.94 -3.11
CA LEU A 135 0.25 -6.17 -1.98
C LEU A 135 -0.18 -4.85 -1.31
N LEU A 136 0.67 -3.83 -1.24
CA LEU A 136 0.29 -2.51 -0.72
C LEU A 136 -0.78 -1.87 -1.62
N CYS A 137 -0.60 -1.90 -2.94
CA CYS A 137 -1.60 -1.43 -3.91
C CYS A 137 -2.96 -2.13 -3.71
N CYS A 138 -2.92 -3.45 -3.54
CA CYS A 138 -4.10 -4.25 -3.23
C CYS A 138 -4.74 -3.88 -1.89
N TRP A 139 -3.97 -3.70 -0.83
CA TRP A 139 -4.46 -3.34 0.50
C TRP A 139 -5.13 -1.97 0.51
N VAL A 140 -4.48 -0.95 -0.05
CA VAL A 140 -5.03 0.41 -0.11
C VAL A 140 -6.31 0.45 -0.93
N ALA A 141 -6.37 -0.27 -2.05
CA ALA A 141 -7.61 -0.38 -2.84
C ALA A 141 -8.70 -1.17 -2.11
N ALA A 142 -8.32 -2.25 -1.41
CA ALA A 142 -9.25 -3.10 -0.70
C ALA A 142 -9.85 -2.42 0.54
N VAL A 143 -9.09 -1.59 1.25
CA VAL A 143 -9.50 -1.02 2.54
C VAL A 143 -9.73 0.48 2.47
N GLY A 144 -8.94 1.19 1.67
CA GLY A 144 -9.07 2.63 1.44
C GLY A 144 -10.20 3.03 0.51
N ALA A 145 -10.87 2.08 -0.16
CA ALA A 145 -12.00 2.37 -1.04
C ALA A 145 -13.11 3.15 -0.32
N GLY A 146 -13.36 4.37 -0.78
CA GLY A 146 -14.34 5.28 -0.20
C GLY A 146 -13.88 6.06 1.04
N LEU A 147 -12.65 5.81 1.52
CA LEU A 147 -11.95 6.63 2.52
C LEU A 147 -10.94 7.57 1.87
N LEU A 148 -10.24 7.08 0.84
CA LEU A 148 -9.25 7.82 0.09
C LEU A 148 -9.79 8.20 -1.28
N LYS A 149 -9.27 9.30 -1.84
CA LYS A 149 -9.53 9.64 -3.23
C LYS A 149 -8.63 8.81 -4.14
N SER A 150 -9.10 8.56 -5.36
CA SER A 150 -8.32 7.80 -6.35
C SER A 150 -6.96 8.47 -6.61
N GLU A 151 -6.93 9.80 -6.69
CA GLU A 151 -5.72 10.56 -6.95
C GLU A 151 -4.69 10.41 -5.83
N ASP A 152 -5.14 10.40 -4.57
CA ASP A 152 -4.27 10.24 -3.40
C ASP A 152 -3.63 8.83 -3.37
N ILE A 153 -4.38 7.81 -3.80
CA ILE A 153 -3.88 6.43 -3.94
C ILE A 153 -2.82 6.39 -5.04
N LEU A 154 -3.15 6.88 -6.24
CA LEU A 154 -2.26 6.85 -7.39
C LEU A 154 -0.97 7.67 -7.16
N GLU A 155 -1.06 8.83 -6.50
CA GLU A 155 0.10 9.65 -6.13
C GLU A 155 0.98 8.94 -5.09
N GLY A 156 0.40 8.28 -4.09
CA GLY A 156 1.15 7.54 -3.08
C GLY A 156 1.89 6.33 -3.67
N VAL A 157 1.25 5.53 -4.53
CA VAL A 157 1.91 4.36 -5.15
C VAL A 157 2.92 4.76 -6.24
N LEU A 158 2.72 5.90 -6.89
CA LEU A 158 3.72 6.50 -7.77
C LEU A 158 4.95 6.95 -6.97
N ARG A 159 4.73 7.57 -5.81
CA ARG A 159 5.82 7.96 -4.90
C ARG A 159 6.55 6.73 -4.37
N LEU A 160 5.85 5.66 -4.01
CA LEU A 160 6.43 4.38 -3.61
C LEU A 160 7.41 3.83 -4.64
N ARG A 161 7.00 3.82 -5.93
CA ARG A 161 7.85 3.37 -7.04
C ARG A 161 9.19 4.11 -7.08
N ILE A 162 9.18 5.40 -6.76
CA ILE A 162 10.37 6.27 -6.83
C ILE A 162 11.19 6.21 -5.54
N SER A 163 10.54 6.31 -4.38
CA SER A 163 11.20 6.39 -3.07
C SER A 163 11.67 5.03 -2.56
N ASN A 164 11.00 3.95 -2.96
CA ASN A 164 11.14 2.60 -2.42
C ASN A 164 10.87 2.49 -0.90
N ASP A 165 10.24 3.50 -0.30
CA ASP A 165 9.97 3.58 1.14
C ASP A 165 8.52 3.16 1.42
N ILE A 166 8.34 1.86 1.70
CA ILE A 166 7.02 1.27 1.91
C ILE A 166 6.45 1.67 3.28
N GLU A 167 7.30 1.78 4.29
CA GLU A 167 6.94 2.15 5.65
C GLU A 167 6.34 3.56 5.68
N PHE A 168 6.99 4.51 4.99
CA PHE A 168 6.47 5.87 4.86
C PHE A 168 5.10 5.91 4.19
N GLU A 169 4.92 5.18 3.08
CA GLU A 169 3.63 5.16 2.38
C GLU A 169 2.53 4.47 3.18
N GLU A 170 2.84 3.37 3.85
CA GLU A 170 1.92 2.70 4.78
C GLU A 170 1.42 3.68 5.85
N GLU A 171 2.34 4.36 6.55
CA GLU A 171 1.99 5.34 7.58
C GLU A 171 1.14 6.50 7.01
N ASN A 172 1.51 6.99 5.82
CA ASN A 172 0.78 8.06 5.15
C ASN A 172 -0.65 7.63 4.78
N PHE A 173 -0.83 6.43 4.21
CA PHE A 173 -2.15 5.90 3.89
C PHE A 173 -3.00 5.67 5.14
N ILE A 174 -2.43 5.15 6.22
CA ILE A 174 -3.11 4.99 7.51
C ILE A 174 -3.57 6.35 8.05
N ALA A 175 -2.71 7.36 8.02
CA ALA A 175 -3.03 8.69 8.50
C ALA A 175 -4.21 9.30 7.73
N MET A 176 -4.20 9.21 6.39
CA MET A 176 -5.28 9.71 5.54
C MET A 176 -6.59 8.95 5.77
N MET A 177 -6.55 7.62 5.91
CA MET A 177 -7.73 6.81 6.21
C MET A 177 -8.35 7.17 7.56
N LYS A 178 -7.52 7.32 8.61
CA LYS A 178 -7.96 7.76 9.95
C LYS A 178 -8.60 9.13 9.91
N GLU A 179 -7.98 10.09 9.22
CA GLU A 179 -8.55 11.44 9.07
C GLU A 179 -9.93 11.40 8.40
N SER A 180 -10.09 10.60 7.34
CA SER A 180 -11.36 10.42 6.65
C SER A 180 -12.44 9.76 7.52
N ILE A 181 -12.07 8.77 8.34
CA ILE A 181 -12.98 8.12 9.30
C ILE A 181 -13.42 9.14 10.35
N GLU A 182 -12.48 9.84 11.00
CA GLU A 182 -12.80 10.84 12.01
C GLU A 182 -13.72 11.94 11.48
N LYS A 183 -13.50 12.40 10.23
CA LYS A 183 -14.36 13.40 9.58
C LYS A 183 -15.78 12.88 9.41
N ARG A 184 -15.93 11.61 9.00
CA ARG A 184 -17.23 10.97 8.80
C ARG A 184 -17.96 10.75 10.12
N GLU A 185 -17.25 10.31 11.15
CA GLU A 185 -17.79 10.16 12.52
C GLU A 185 -18.31 11.50 13.04
N LYS A 186 -17.53 12.59 12.89
CA LYS A 186 -17.96 13.95 13.27
C LYS A 186 -19.23 14.40 12.55
N LEU A 187 -19.44 13.91 11.32
CA LEU A 187 -20.60 14.24 10.49
C LEU A 187 -21.73 13.20 10.60
N ASN A 188 -21.58 12.14 11.41
CA ASN A 188 -22.48 10.98 11.49
C ASN A 188 -22.81 10.37 10.12
N VAL A 189 -21.84 10.38 9.20
CA VAL A 189 -21.98 9.81 7.85
C VAL A 189 -21.43 8.38 7.86
N PRO A 190 -22.20 7.36 7.43
CA PRO A 190 -21.71 5.99 7.39
C PRO A 190 -20.59 5.82 6.34
N LEU A 191 -19.81 4.75 6.50
CA LEU A 191 -18.81 4.36 5.50
C LEU A 191 -19.52 3.91 4.20
N PRO A 192 -18.99 4.30 3.03
CA PRO A 192 -19.61 3.94 1.77
C PRO A 192 -19.37 2.45 1.52
N THR A 193 -20.42 1.74 1.12
CA THR A 193 -20.30 0.33 0.73
C THR A 193 -19.87 0.26 -0.73
N ILE A 194 -18.57 0.10 -0.96
CA ILE A 194 -18.00 -0.04 -2.31
C ILE A 194 -17.97 -1.53 -2.71
N PRO A 195 -18.54 -1.89 -3.88
CA PRO A 195 -18.49 -3.27 -4.41
C PRO A 195 -17.06 -3.78 -4.61
N MET A 196 -16.85 -5.08 -4.47
CA MET A 196 -15.51 -5.68 -4.50
C MET A 196 -14.86 -5.58 -5.88
N GLU A 197 -15.67 -5.62 -6.93
CA GLU A 197 -15.25 -5.48 -8.33
C GLU A 197 -14.54 -4.14 -8.54
N VAL A 198 -15.11 -3.07 -7.97
CA VAL A 198 -14.57 -1.72 -8.11
C VAL A 198 -13.28 -1.60 -7.30
N ARG A 199 -13.16 -2.28 -6.15
CA ARG A 199 -11.90 -2.34 -5.38
C ARG A 199 -10.81 -3.08 -6.15
N ALA A 200 -11.15 -4.19 -6.80
CA ALA A 200 -10.21 -4.96 -7.61
C ALA A 200 -9.74 -4.16 -8.84
N GLU A 201 -10.63 -3.42 -9.51
CA GLU A 201 -10.26 -2.51 -10.59
C GLU A 201 -9.29 -1.44 -10.10
N LYS A 202 -9.56 -0.80 -8.96
CA LYS A 202 -8.64 0.21 -8.39
C LYS A 202 -7.29 -0.39 -7.99
N ALA A 203 -7.27 -1.62 -7.47
CA ALA A 203 -6.02 -2.33 -7.18
C ALA A 203 -5.20 -2.51 -8.46
N LEU A 204 -5.84 -2.92 -9.56
CA LEU A 204 -5.18 -3.05 -10.86
C LEU A 204 -4.61 -1.72 -11.36
N GLU A 205 -5.35 -0.62 -11.24
CA GLU A 205 -4.85 0.71 -11.61
C GLU A 205 -3.64 1.13 -10.77
N ALA A 206 -3.68 0.89 -9.46
CA ALA A 206 -2.58 1.18 -8.56
C ALA A 206 -1.34 0.34 -8.89
N ILE A 207 -1.51 -0.95 -9.16
CA ILE A 207 -0.43 -1.85 -9.62
C ILE A 207 0.12 -1.36 -10.96
N TYR A 208 -0.72 -0.95 -11.90
CA TYR A 208 -0.28 -0.42 -13.18
C TYR A 208 0.62 0.81 -13.01
N VAL A 209 0.20 1.79 -12.20
CA VAL A 209 1.01 2.98 -11.91
C VAL A 209 2.30 2.62 -11.18
N CYS A 210 2.24 1.73 -10.19
CA CYS A 210 3.40 1.35 -9.39
C CYS A 210 4.41 0.51 -10.18
N SER A 211 3.96 -0.57 -10.82
CA SER A 211 4.82 -1.59 -11.42
C SER A 211 5.13 -1.36 -12.91
N PHE A 212 4.24 -0.71 -13.67
CA PHE A 212 4.41 -0.52 -15.12
C PHE A 212 4.80 0.91 -15.46
N GLY A 213 4.26 1.91 -14.76
CA GLY A 213 4.68 3.30 -14.90
C GLY A 213 4.55 3.82 -16.33
N GLN A 214 3.47 3.41 -17.00
CA GLN A 214 3.09 3.68 -18.40
C GLN A 214 3.54 2.65 -19.44
N ASP A 215 4.28 1.60 -19.05
CA ASP A 215 4.60 0.51 -19.99
C ASP A 215 3.36 -0.32 -20.36
N PHE A 216 3.38 -0.96 -21.53
CA PHE A 216 2.33 -1.89 -21.94
C PHE A 216 2.22 -3.09 -20.98
N ILE A 217 1.00 -3.60 -20.85
CA ILE A 217 0.71 -4.87 -20.18
C ILE A 217 0.81 -5.96 -21.25
N GLU A 218 1.79 -6.86 -21.13
CA GLU A 218 1.96 -7.99 -22.05
C GLU A 218 1.04 -9.15 -21.62
N GLU A 219 0.82 -10.12 -22.51
CA GLU A 219 -0.08 -11.26 -22.26
C GLU A 219 0.31 -12.04 -21.00
N GLU A 220 1.61 -12.24 -20.77
CA GLU A 220 2.11 -12.89 -19.55
C GLU A 220 1.81 -12.06 -18.30
N ASP A 221 1.87 -10.73 -18.39
CA ASP A 221 1.49 -9.88 -17.26
C ASP A 221 -0.01 -9.97 -16.97
N GLU A 222 -0.86 -10.08 -18.01
CA GLU A 222 -2.29 -10.26 -17.83
C GLU A 222 -2.63 -11.53 -17.05
N GLU A 223 -1.95 -12.64 -17.36
CA GLU A 223 -2.12 -13.91 -16.64
C GLU A 223 -1.69 -13.78 -15.17
N LEU A 224 -0.52 -13.18 -14.92
CA LEU A 224 0.01 -12.96 -13.58
C LEU A 224 -0.90 -12.05 -12.75
N LEU A 225 -1.32 -10.92 -13.31
CA LEU A 225 -2.22 -9.97 -12.67
C LEU A 225 -3.58 -10.62 -12.35
N SER A 226 -4.09 -11.47 -13.25
CA SER A 226 -5.34 -12.19 -13.03
C SER A 226 -5.25 -13.18 -11.86
N VAL A 227 -4.13 -13.92 -11.75
CA VAL A 227 -3.87 -14.83 -10.63
C VAL A 227 -3.76 -14.04 -9.31
N ILE A 228 -2.94 -12.99 -9.30
CA ILE A 228 -2.72 -12.15 -8.12
C ILE A 228 -4.03 -11.54 -7.63
N LEU A 229 -4.76 -10.84 -8.50
CA LEU A 229 -6.01 -10.18 -8.11
C LEU A 229 -7.10 -11.18 -7.69
N ASN A 230 -7.17 -12.36 -8.32
CA ASN A 230 -8.12 -13.39 -7.91
C ASN A 230 -7.77 -14.01 -6.54
N SER A 231 -6.48 -14.06 -6.17
CA SER A 231 -6.04 -14.50 -4.83
C SER A 231 -6.44 -13.51 -3.73
N VAL A 232 -6.37 -12.20 -4.02
CA VAL A 232 -6.69 -11.13 -3.07
C VAL A 232 -8.20 -10.85 -3.01
N PHE A 233 -8.88 -10.89 -4.16
CA PHE A 233 -10.30 -10.57 -4.33
C PHE A 233 -11.10 -11.79 -4.83
N PRO A 234 -11.07 -12.94 -4.13
CA PRO A 234 -11.63 -14.20 -4.64
C PRO A 234 -13.15 -14.13 -4.89
N THR A 235 -13.85 -13.19 -4.26
CA THR A 235 -15.31 -13.04 -4.40
C THR A 235 -15.75 -12.31 -5.65
N VAL A 236 -14.84 -11.62 -6.34
CA VAL A 236 -15.12 -11.05 -7.67
C VAL A 236 -15.26 -12.18 -8.71
N GLY A 237 -14.54 -13.27 -8.50
CA GLY A 237 -14.54 -14.45 -9.37
C GLY A 237 -13.58 -14.30 -10.56
N LYS A 238 -12.94 -15.43 -10.89
CA LYS A 238 -11.87 -15.51 -11.89
C LYS A 238 -12.24 -14.88 -13.25
N ALA A 239 -13.39 -15.25 -13.81
CA ALA A 239 -13.81 -14.74 -15.13
C ALA A 239 -14.00 -13.22 -15.14
N LYS A 240 -14.44 -12.62 -14.03
CA LYS A 240 -14.62 -11.17 -13.94
C LYS A 240 -13.28 -10.46 -13.76
N ILE A 241 -12.37 -11.02 -12.96
CA ILE A 241 -10.99 -10.50 -12.83
C ILE A 241 -10.28 -10.53 -14.18
N GLU A 242 -10.31 -11.65 -14.91
CA GLU A 242 -9.71 -11.76 -16.24
C GLU A 242 -10.27 -10.72 -17.21
N SER A 243 -11.59 -10.47 -17.17
CA SER A 243 -12.22 -9.43 -17.98
C SER A 243 -11.72 -8.03 -17.62
N ILE A 244 -11.55 -7.72 -16.33
CA ILE A 244 -11.06 -6.41 -15.85
C ILE A 244 -9.61 -6.19 -16.32
N VAL A 245 -8.77 -7.22 -16.19
CA VAL A 245 -7.36 -7.16 -16.62
C VAL A 245 -7.24 -7.00 -18.13
N LYS A 246 -7.98 -7.79 -18.92
CA LYS A 246 -8.01 -7.68 -20.39
C LYS A 246 -8.49 -6.32 -20.88
N GLU A 247 -9.56 -5.81 -20.28
CA GLU A 247 -10.08 -4.49 -20.62
C GLU A 247 -9.04 -3.40 -20.34
N LYS A 248 -8.35 -3.49 -19.19
CA LYS A 248 -7.28 -2.56 -18.84
C LYS A 248 -6.11 -2.63 -19.82
N ALA A 249 -5.61 -3.82 -20.13
CA ALA A 249 -4.52 -4.04 -21.08
C ALA A 249 -4.87 -3.46 -22.45
N LYS A 250 -6.11 -3.68 -22.91
CA LYS A 250 -6.62 -3.07 -24.13
C LYS A 250 -6.66 -1.54 -24.08
N ARG A 251 -7.20 -0.94 -23.00
CA ARG A 251 -7.23 0.53 -22.84
C ARG A 251 -5.82 1.13 -22.90
N VAL A 252 -4.84 0.46 -22.27
CA VAL A 252 -3.42 0.85 -22.30
C VAL A 252 -2.84 0.72 -23.70
N ALA A 253 -3.07 -0.41 -24.38
CA ALA A 253 -2.58 -0.65 -25.74
C ALA A 253 -3.14 0.37 -26.76
N ASP A 254 -4.42 0.69 -26.63
CA ASP A 254 -5.12 1.65 -27.49
C ASP A 254 -4.77 3.13 -27.14
N GLY A 255 -4.04 3.37 -26.04
CA GLY A 255 -3.74 4.72 -25.54
C GLY A 255 -4.98 5.50 -25.07
N THR A 256 -6.08 4.78 -24.78
CA THR A 256 -7.36 5.35 -24.32
C THR A 256 -7.53 5.32 -22.81
N ASP A 257 -6.52 4.80 -22.10
CA ASP A 257 -6.55 4.70 -20.64
C ASP A 257 -6.58 6.10 -20.00
N GLU A 258 -7.65 6.39 -19.27
CA GLU A 258 -7.90 7.73 -18.70
C GLU A 258 -7.05 8.04 -17.46
N ILE A 259 -6.17 7.12 -17.02
CA ILE A 259 -5.29 7.37 -15.88
C ILE A 259 -4.32 8.51 -16.23
N LYS A 260 -4.68 9.70 -15.78
CA LYS A 260 -3.79 10.85 -15.71
C LYS A 260 -2.84 10.62 -14.55
N ILE A 261 -1.70 9.99 -14.82
CA ILE A 261 -0.63 9.86 -13.83
C ILE A 261 -0.25 11.27 -13.38
N PRO A 262 -0.42 11.61 -12.11
CA PRO A 262 -0.09 12.94 -11.62
C PRO A 262 1.40 13.18 -11.83
N GLU A 263 1.76 14.20 -12.60
CA GLU A 263 3.15 14.64 -12.62
C GLU A 263 3.54 15.08 -11.20
N PRO A 264 4.70 14.66 -10.69
CA PRO A 264 5.15 15.06 -9.38
C PRO A 264 5.21 16.59 -9.32
N LYS A 265 4.43 17.19 -8.39
CA LYS A 265 4.36 18.64 -8.27
C LYS A 265 5.77 19.20 -8.04
N PRO A 266 6.25 20.14 -8.88
CA PRO A 266 7.55 20.73 -8.68
C PRO A 266 7.58 21.43 -7.32
N LEU A 267 8.67 21.24 -6.57
CA LEU A 267 8.85 21.89 -5.29
C LEU A 267 8.71 23.41 -5.45
N PRO A 268 8.02 24.10 -4.53
CA PRO A 268 7.95 25.55 -4.56
C PRO A 268 9.37 26.13 -4.51
N LYS A 269 9.61 27.21 -5.26
CA LYS A 269 10.95 27.81 -5.44
C LYS A 269 11.66 28.10 -4.11
N GLU A 270 10.91 28.41 -3.06
CA GLU A 270 11.42 28.63 -1.70
C GLU A 270 11.99 27.36 -1.07
N ALA A 271 11.31 26.21 -1.23
CA ALA A 271 11.79 24.92 -0.73
C ALA A 271 13.04 24.47 -1.49
N VAL A 272 13.08 24.68 -2.81
CA VAL A 272 14.27 24.41 -3.64
C VAL A 272 15.46 25.24 -3.19
N GLN A 273 15.26 26.55 -2.95
CA GLN A 273 16.33 27.43 -2.47
C GLN A 273 16.83 27.04 -1.08
N MET A 274 15.94 26.60 -0.19
CA MET A 274 16.31 26.13 1.15
C MET A 274 17.13 24.84 1.07
N GLN A 275 16.70 23.85 0.27
CA GLN A 275 17.46 22.62 0.04
C GLN A 275 18.83 22.89 -0.59
N MET A 276 18.92 23.82 -1.55
CA MET A 276 20.20 24.18 -2.16
C MET A 276 21.16 24.82 -1.15
N LYS A 277 20.65 25.60 -0.19
CA LYS A 277 21.45 26.16 0.90
C LYS A 277 21.93 25.08 1.87
N ASP A 278 21.08 24.13 2.24
CA ASP A 278 21.43 23.03 3.13
C ASP A 278 22.48 22.11 2.49
N LEU A 279 22.35 21.82 1.18
CA LEU A 279 23.36 21.08 0.42
C LEU A 279 24.71 21.80 0.38
N GLN A 280 24.71 23.12 0.15
CA GLN A 280 25.94 23.93 0.20
C GLN A 280 26.57 23.93 1.60
N PHE A 281 25.75 23.89 2.66
CA PHE A 281 26.25 23.81 4.03
C PHE A 281 26.91 22.45 4.31
N LEU A 282 26.30 21.35 3.86
CA LEU A 282 26.85 20.00 4.01
C LEU A 282 28.18 19.82 3.24
N GLN A 283 28.28 20.34 2.01
CA GLN A 283 29.52 20.31 1.23
C GLN A 283 30.66 21.04 1.95
N LYS A 284 30.40 22.24 2.48
CA LYS A 284 31.37 23.01 3.28
C LYS A 284 31.73 22.36 4.62
N GLY A 285 30.95 21.39 5.09
CA GLY A 285 31.24 20.59 6.28
C GLY A 285 32.17 19.41 5.99
N GLY A 286 32.08 18.81 4.80
CA GLY A 286 32.93 17.70 4.36
C GLY A 286 34.38 18.11 4.12
N ASP A 287 34.60 19.28 3.51
CA ASP A 287 35.95 19.78 3.17
C ASP A 287 36.78 20.21 4.39
N ARG A 288 36.16 20.37 5.57
CA ARG A 288 36.85 20.77 6.81
C ARG A 288 37.39 19.60 7.63
N ASN A 289 37.09 18.35 7.22
CA ASN A 289 37.51 17.13 7.93
C ASN A 289 38.64 16.36 7.20
N THR A 290 39.25 16.95 6.17
CA THR A 290 40.32 16.32 5.36
C THR A 290 41.67 17.05 5.43
N THR A 291 41.95 17.78 6.51
CA THR A 291 43.29 18.35 6.81
C THR A 291 43.76 17.95 8.18
#